data_AF-A0A5E4DEV7-F1
#
_entry.id   AF-A0A5E4DEV7-F1
#
_cell.length_a   1.000
_cell.length_b   1.000
_cell.length_c   1.000
_cell.angle_alpha   90.00
_cell.angle_beta   90.00
_cell.angle_gamma   90.00
#
_symmetry.space_group_name_H-M   'P 1'
#
loop_
_entity.id
_entity.type
_entity.pdbx_description
1 polymer ?
#
loop_
_entity_poly.entity_id
_entity_poly.type
_entity_poly.pdbx_seq_one_letter_code
_entity_poly.pdbx_strand_id
1 'polypeptide(L)' 'MHIVEELLKCGVNLEHRDMGGWTALMWACYKGRTEVVELLLSHGANPNVTGL' A
#
# COMPACT_ATOMS: atom_id res chain seq x y z
N MET A 1 8.55 5.31 -8.01
CA MET A 1 7.77 6.40 -7.42
C MET A 1 6.59 6.81 -8.30
N HIS A 2 6.84 7.35 -9.51
CA HIS A 2 5.82 8.05 -10.32
C HIS A 2 4.51 7.29 -10.55
N ILE A 3 4.57 6.00 -10.90
CA ILE A 3 3.35 5.20 -11.16
C ILE A 3 2.50 5.03 -9.89
N VAL A 4 3.11 4.91 -8.71
CA VAL A 4 2.36 4.72 -7.47
C VAL A 4 1.56 5.98 -7.13
N GLU A 5 2.17 7.16 -7.29
CA GLU A 5 1.49 8.45 -7.07
C GLU A 5 0.30 8.65 -8.02
N GLU A 6 0.48 8.34 -9.32
CA GLU A 6 -0.60 8.47 -10.30
C GLU A 6 -1.77 7.51 -10.01
N LEU A 7 -1.48 6.29 -9.57
CA LEU A 7 -2.52 5.34 -9.15
C LEU A 7 -3.27 5.82 -7.91
N LEU A 8 -2.58 6.42 -6.94
CA LEU A 8 -3.20 6.94 -5.71
C LEU A 8 -4.18 8.10 -6.00
N LYS A 9 -3.88 8.94 -6.99
CA LYS A 9 -4.78 10.02 -7.43
C LYS A 9 -6.10 9.51 -8.02
N CYS A 10 -6.14 8.28 -8.52
CA CYS A 10 -7.35 7.68 -9.08
C CYS A 10 -8.35 7.18 -8.02
N GLY A 11 -8.09 7.40 -6.71
CA GLY A 11 -9.00 6.98 -5.64
C GLY A 11 -9.02 5.47 -5.41
N VAL A 12 -7.86 4.81 -5.58
CA VAL A 12 -7.72 3.37 -5.34
C VAL A 12 -8.00 3.01 -3.88
N ASN A 13 -8.57 1.82 -3.66
CA ASN A 13 -8.75 1.28 -2.32
C ASN A 13 -7.42 0.75 -1.77
N LEU A 14 -6.84 1.48 -0.82
CA LEU A 14 -5.58 1.12 -0.15
C LEU A 14 -5.64 -0.20 0.63
N GLU A 15 -6.84 -0.59 1.04
CA GLU A 15 -7.11 -1.78 1.84
C GLU A 15 -7.54 -2.98 0.98
N HIS A 16 -7.51 -2.82 -0.34
CA HIS A 16 -7.68 -3.94 -1.26
C HIS A 16 -6.62 -5.01 -0.97
N ARG A 17 -7.08 -6.26 -0.95
CA ARG A 17 -6.26 -7.43 -0.67
C ARG A 17 -6.16 -8.31 -1.90
N ASP A 18 -4.96 -8.82 -2.14
CA ASP A 18 -4.77 -9.90 -3.11
C ASP A 18 -5.33 -11.24 -2.59
N MET A 19 -5.15 -12.30 -3.38
CA MET A 19 -5.60 -13.66 -3.03
C MET A 19 -4.91 -14.22 -1.78
N GLY A 20 -3.76 -13.68 -1.37
CA GLY A 20 -3.06 -14.04 -0.15
C GLY A 20 -3.49 -13.21 1.06
N GLY A 21 -4.43 -12.28 0.90
CA GLY A 21 -4.85 -11.38 1.96
C GLY A 21 -3.93 -10.17 2.18
N TRP A 22 -3.03 -9.89 1.24
CA TRP A 22 -2.02 -8.84 1.38
C TRP A 22 -2.46 -7.52 0.77
N THR A 23 -2.23 -6.43 1.49
CA THR A 23 -2.41 -5.06 0.98
C THR A 23 -1.16 -4.56 0.27
N ALA A 24 -1.29 -3.46 -0.48
CA ALA A 24 -0.16 -2.78 -1.10
C ALA A 24 0.92 -2.38 -0.07
N LEU A 25 0.51 -1.99 1.14
CA LEU A 25 1.42 -1.62 2.23
C LEU A 25 2.22 -2.82 2.73
N MET A 26 1.59 -3.99 2.91
CA MET A 26 2.29 -5.22 3.30
C MET A 26 3.38 -5.60 2.29
N TRP A 27 3.05 -5.53 1.00
CA TRP A 27 4.01 -5.79 -0.08
C TRP A 27 5.16 -4.77 -0.08
N ALA A 28 4.88 -3.50 0.14
CA ALA A 28 5.91 -2.46 0.21
C ALA A 28 6.88 -2.71 1.38
N CYS A 29 6.35 -3.05 2.56
CA CYS A 29 7.15 -3.41 3.74
C CYS A 29 8.00 -4.66 3.49
N TYR A 30 7.39 -5.74 2.99
CA TYR A 30 8.10 -7.00 2.71
C TYR A 30 9.23 -6.84 1.68
N LYS A 31 9.05 -5.97 0.70
CA LYS A 31 10.08 -5.68 -0.31
C LYS A 31 11.08 -4.62 0.12
N GLY A 32 10.97 -4.06 1.33
CA GLY A 32 11.86 -3.01 1.83
C GLY A 32 11.79 -1.70 1.03
N ARG A 33 10.64 -1.41 0.42
CA ARG A 33 10.46 -0.19 -0.41
C ARG A 33 10.02 0.99 0.47
N THR A 34 10.94 1.54 1.25
CA THR A 34 10.65 2.61 2.24
C THR A 34 9.89 3.79 1.64
N GLU A 35 10.30 4.27 0.47
CA GLU A 35 9.62 5.41 -0.19
C GLU A 35 8.14 5.09 -0.52
N VAL A 36 7.84 3.85 -0.91
CA VAL A 36 6.47 3.42 -1.21
C VAL A 36 5.66 3.27 0.09
N VAL A 37 6.30 2.81 1.17
CA VAL A 37 5.67 2.74 2.50
C VAL A 37 5.27 4.13 2.98
N GLU A 38 6.19 5.10 2.95
CA GLU A 38 5.92 6.49 3.32
C GLU A 38 4.80 7.11 2.47
N LEU A 39 4.82 6.85 1.16
CA LEU A 39 3.80 7.35 0.25
C LEU A 39 2.41 6.76 0.55
N LEU A 40 2.31 5.45 0.77
CA LEU A 40 1.03 4.81 1.11
C LEU A 40 0.50 5.27 2.47
N LEU A 41 1.37 5.44 3.47
CA LEU A 41 1.00 5.95 4.79
C LEU A 41 0.52 7.40 4.74
N SER A 42 1.18 8.26 3.95
CA SER A 42 0.74 9.66 3.78
C SER A 42 -0.62 9.79 3.09
N HIS A 43 -1.04 8.77 2.33
CA HIS A 43 -2.37 8.67 1.72
C HIS A 43 -3.40 7.96 2.62
N GLY A 44 -3.04 7.59 3.85
CA GLY A 44 -3.95 7.03 4.84
C GLY A 44 -4.10 5.51 4.83
N ALA A 45 -3.15 4.78 4.23
CA ALA A 45 -3.13 3.31 4.33
C ALA A 45 -3.02 2.89 5.80
N ASN A 46 -3.80 1.90 6.23
CA ASN A 46 -3.82 1.45 7.61
C ASN A 46 -2.65 0.48 7.90
N PRO A 47 -1.72 0.82 8.81
CA PRO A 47 -0.60 -0.05 9.13
C PRO A 47 -0.97 -1.27 9.99
N ASN A 48 -2.16 -1.27 10.62
CA ASN A 48 -2.59 -2.32 11.55
C ASN A 48 -3.38 -3.45 10.86
N VAL A 49 -3.34 -3.49 9.53
CA VAL A 49 -4.06 -4.47 8.75
C VAL A 49 -3.29 -5.78 8.82
N THR A 50 -3.98 -6.89 9.13
CA THR A 50 -3.38 -8.21 9.30
C THR A 50 -3.81 -9.17 8.21
N GLY A 51 -2.92 -10.04 7.72
CA GLY A 51 -3.33 -11.18 6.88
C GLY A 51 -4.22 -12.11 7.70
N LEU A 52 -5.40 -12.45 7.20
CA LEU A 52 -6.27 -13.49 7.77
C LEU A 52 -5.87 -14.85 7.22
#